data_AF-A0A542DG41-F1
#
_entry.id   AF-A0A542DG41-F1
#
_cell.length_a   1.000
_cell.length_b   1.000
_cell.length_c   1.000
_cell.angle_alpha   90.00
_cell.angle_beta   90.00
_cell.angle_gamma   90.00
#
_symmetry.space_group_name_H-M   'P 1'
#
loop_
_entity.id
_entity.type
_entity.pdbx_description
1 polymer ?
#
loop_
_entity_poly.entity_id
_entity_poly.type
_entity_poly.pdbx_seq_one_letter_code
_entity_poly.pdbx_strand_id
1 'polypeptide(L)'
;MDDIQAGDERFVWPHTAGEENPTSLIWRVRIRMDDRPGTLAKVAIRLADLECNILGVTVLPVPGGVLDEVVVRPPVGLARSHLVDAISAEGCACTGITGADLTELVDSSAAALAAARRAVLDPDRHAEAVREVLTADVVTILPASEANSARAESGHRAVLPVGGGQALVARRSWAPFVQLELARARALLDLLGAVRANVAAPSVLATADGADLVLRAGGPGDADAVRALHARCSPETLFLRYHTGMRTIPRRWSQRLLMPPRGMSVLARHGRDVVALGQLIAQGKERIAEVSLLVEDAWQRKGIGGGLLSRLAVLAAGRGYRELVAVCLPGQNGVRHAALRAGLAVGEYAEDGSLRIGVSVVPPGTGPHPAGEAPFRGADTAGGSLRS
;
A
#
# COMPACT_ATOMS: atom_id res chain seq x y z
N MET A 1 -18.30 42.61 -40.51
CA MET A 1 -18.53 43.35 -39.26
C MET A 1 -19.03 42.31 -38.28
N ASP A 2 -18.08 41.69 -37.58
CA ASP A 2 -18.16 41.30 -36.17
C ASP A 2 -16.98 40.39 -35.84
N ASP A 3 -16.01 41.03 -35.18
CA ASP A 3 -14.85 40.48 -34.50
C ASP A 3 -15.29 39.45 -33.46
N ILE A 4 -14.67 38.28 -33.46
CA ILE A 4 -14.61 37.42 -32.26
C ILE A 4 -13.15 37.34 -31.87
N GLN A 5 -12.77 38.22 -30.94
CA GLN A 5 -11.47 38.22 -30.28
C GLN A 5 -11.24 36.87 -29.59
N ALA A 6 -10.18 36.17 -30.00
CA ALA A 6 -9.59 35.08 -29.24
C ALA A 6 -8.86 35.69 -28.03
N GLY A 7 -9.49 35.61 -26.85
CA GLY A 7 -8.87 35.98 -25.58
C GLY A 7 -7.84 34.93 -25.16
N ASP A 8 -6.55 35.30 -25.27
CA ASP A 8 -5.42 34.65 -24.61
C ASP A 8 -5.51 34.91 -23.09
N GLU A 9 -6.38 34.15 -22.40
CA GLU A 9 -6.41 34.15 -20.93
C GLU A 9 -5.24 33.31 -20.40
N ARG A 10 -4.08 33.96 -20.28
CA ARG A 10 -2.98 33.50 -19.43
C ARG A 10 -3.48 33.43 -17.98
N PHE A 11 -3.97 32.26 -17.59
CA PHE A 11 -4.34 31.98 -16.22
C PHE A 11 -3.09 31.96 -15.33
N VAL A 12 -2.83 33.09 -14.67
CA VAL A 12 -1.78 33.25 -13.66
C VAL A 12 -2.26 32.58 -12.38
N TRP A 13 -1.66 31.44 -12.04
CA TRP A 13 -1.88 30.80 -10.74
C TRP A 13 -1.44 31.78 -9.64
N PRO A 14 -2.22 32.00 -8.57
CA PRO A 14 -1.70 32.72 -7.43
C PRO A 14 -0.51 31.91 -6.90
N HIS A 15 0.68 32.52 -6.90
CA HIS A 15 1.85 32.01 -6.19
C HIS A 15 1.42 31.77 -4.75
N THR A 16 0.97 30.55 -4.44
CA THR A 16 0.84 30.11 -3.07
C THR A 16 2.29 29.88 -2.71
N ALA A 17 2.85 30.85 -1.98
CA ALA A 17 4.10 30.72 -1.29
C ALA A 17 3.99 29.46 -0.41
N GLY A 18 4.39 28.32 -0.98
CA GLY A 18 4.92 27.25 -0.16
C GLY A 18 6.00 27.92 0.67
N GLU A 19 5.85 27.86 1.98
CA GLU A 19 6.74 28.48 2.96
C GLU A 19 8.16 28.46 2.42
N GLU A 20 8.69 29.67 2.17
CA GLU A 20 10.06 29.85 1.75
C GLU A 20 10.92 29.17 2.80
N ASN A 21 11.52 28.03 2.45
CA ASN A 21 12.63 27.52 3.21
C ASN A 21 13.88 28.17 2.59
N PRO A 22 14.43 29.26 3.19
CA PRO A 22 15.52 30.05 2.61
C PRO A 22 16.86 29.29 2.55
N THR A 23 16.86 27.97 2.74
CA THR A 23 18.07 27.15 2.90
C THR A 23 18.18 25.95 1.97
N SER A 24 17.25 25.72 1.01
CA SER A 24 17.51 24.68 0.02
C SER A 24 18.63 25.15 -0.92
N LEU A 25 19.86 24.78 -0.59
CA LEU A 25 21.08 25.00 -1.38
C LEU A 25 21.04 24.28 -2.73
N ILE A 26 19.98 23.55 -3.04
CA ILE A 26 19.82 22.75 -4.25
C ILE A 26 18.45 23.05 -4.85
N TRP A 27 18.42 23.23 -6.16
CA TRP A 27 17.22 23.41 -6.94
C TRP A 27 17.05 22.25 -7.92
N ARG A 28 15.80 21.87 -8.13
CA ARG A 28 15.38 21.02 -9.23
C ARG A 28 14.72 21.90 -10.29
N VAL A 29 15.19 21.77 -11.52
CA VAL A 29 14.84 22.62 -12.64
C VAL A 29 14.37 21.75 -13.79
N ARG A 30 13.23 22.10 -14.40
CA ARG A 30 12.74 21.44 -15.62
C ARG A 30 12.91 22.33 -16.83
N ILE A 31 13.62 21.82 -17.81
CA ILE A 31 14.01 22.56 -19.01
C ILE A 31 13.49 21.82 -20.22
N ARG A 32 12.53 22.42 -20.92
CA ARG A 32 12.03 21.92 -22.20
C ARG A 32 12.91 22.48 -23.30
N MET A 33 13.40 21.61 -24.17
CA MET A 33 14.27 22.00 -25.28
C MET A 33 14.05 21.11 -26.51
N ASP A 34 14.45 21.61 -27.68
CA ASP A 34 14.48 20.82 -28.90
C ASP A 34 15.55 19.73 -28.79
N ASP A 35 15.20 18.51 -29.18
CA ASP A 35 16.12 17.37 -29.19
C ASP A 35 17.08 17.46 -30.38
N ARG A 36 18.14 18.28 -30.21
CA ARG A 36 19.20 18.49 -31.19
C ARG A 36 20.57 18.36 -30.51
N PRO A 37 21.57 17.81 -31.22
CA PRO A 37 22.93 17.75 -30.70
C PRO A 37 23.44 19.12 -30.24
N GLY A 38 23.97 19.18 -29.01
CA GLY A 38 24.58 20.39 -28.45
C GLY A 38 23.63 21.32 -27.67
N THR A 39 22.31 21.14 -27.70
CA THR A 39 21.38 21.97 -26.93
C THR A 39 21.62 21.87 -25.41
N LEU A 40 21.71 20.64 -24.88
CA LEU A 40 22.04 20.42 -23.47
C LEU A 40 23.43 20.97 -23.10
N ALA A 41 24.41 20.91 -24.01
CA ALA A 41 25.74 21.47 -23.77
C ALA A 41 25.70 22.99 -23.60
N LYS A 42 24.89 23.70 -24.40
CA LYS A 42 24.69 25.15 -24.26
C LYS A 42 24.05 25.50 -22.92
N VAL A 43 23.03 24.74 -22.51
CA VAL A 43 22.40 24.89 -21.18
C VAL A 43 23.43 24.67 -20.08
N ALA A 44 24.24 23.61 -20.17
CA ALA A 44 25.28 23.32 -19.18
C ALA A 44 26.35 24.43 -19.10
N ILE A 45 26.75 25.02 -20.23
CA ILE A 45 27.66 26.17 -20.28
C ILE A 45 27.04 27.37 -19.55
N ARG A 46 25.76 27.69 -19.79
CA ARG A 46 25.07 28.79 -19.08
C ARG A 46 24.93 28.56 -17.59
N LEU A 47 24.66 27.33 -17.18
CA LEU A 47 24.65 26.97 -15.76
C LEU A 47 26.05 27.15 -15.15
N ALA A 48 27.11 26.80 -15.88
CA ALA A 48 28.49 27.00 -15.43
C ALA A 48 28.87 28.49 -15.36
N ASP A 49 28.44 29.33 -16.32
CA ASP A 49 28.63 30.79 -16.29
C ASP A 49 27.97 31.44 -15.06
N LEU A 50 26.87 30.83 -14.57
CA LEU A 50 26.17 31.22 -13.34
C LEU A 50 26.71 30.49 -12.09
N GLU A 51 27.85 29.82 -12.19
CA GLU A 51 28.50 29.05 -11.12
C GLU A 51 27.60 27.96 -10.48
N CYS A 52 26.61 27.46 -11.22
CA CYS A 52 25.72 26.39 -10.77
C CYS A 52 26.39 25.02 -10.95
N ASN A 53 26.56 24.27 -9.87
CA ASN A 53 27.08 22.91 -9.93
C ASN A 53 25.94 21.91 -10.25
N ILE A 54 26.06 21.16 -11.35
CA ILE A 54 25.08 20.15 -11.76
C ILE A 54 25.32 18.87 -10.96
N LEU A 55 24.33 18.46 -10.17
CA LEU A 55 24.39 17.28 -9.32
C LEU A 55 23.78 16.04 -10.00
N GLY A 56 22.84 16.24 -10.92
CA GLY A 56 22.18 15.16 -11.64
C GLY A 56 21.36 15.67 -12.81
N VAL A 57 21.18 14.80 -13.80
CA VAL A 57 20.37 15.06 -15.00
C VAL A 57 19.52 13.84 -15.29
N THR A 58 18.22 14.05 -15.46
CA THR A 58 17.29 13.03 -15.95
C THR A 58 16.61 13.54 -17.21
N VAL A 59 16.73 12.78 -18.29
CA VAL A 59 16.15 13.11 -19.59
C VAL A 59 14.75 12.48 -19.71
N LEU A 60 13.72 13.30 -19.94
CA LEU A 60 12.34 12.86 -20.12
C LEU A 60 11.88 13.18 -21.55
N PRO A 61 11.75 12.18 -22.44
CA PRO A 61 11.21 12.40 -23.78
C PRO A 61 9.78 12.95 -23.73
N VAL A 62 9.50 13.99 -24.52
CA VAL A 62 8.16 14.61 -24.63
C VAL A 62 7.81 14.86 -26.11
N PRO A 63 6.51 14.99 -26.47
CA PRO A 63 6.15 15.35 -27.83
C PRO A 63 6.80 16.67 -28.25
N GLY A 64 7.54 16.65 -29.37
CA GLY A 64 8.20 17.82 -29.93
C GLY A 64 9.54 18.19 -29.28
N GLY A 65 10.16 17.31 -28.48
CA GLY A 65 11.49 17.55 -27.94
C GLY A 65 11.79 16.73 -26.70
N VAL A 66 12.53 17.33 -25.78
CA VAL A 66 12.98 16.71 -24.53
C VAL A 66 12.69 17.64 -23.38
N LEU A 67 12.33 17.07 -22.23
CA LEU A 67 12.24 17.76 -20.95
C LEU A 67 13.32 17.20 -20.04
N ASP A 68 14.36 17.97 -19.81
CA ASP A 68 15.41 17.59 -18.87
C ASP A 68 15.06 18.08 -17.47
N GLU A 69 15.13 17.18 -16.51
CA GLU A 69 15.11 17.50 -15.09
C GLU A 69 16.55 17.55 -14.58
N VAL A 70 17.02 18.76 -14.29
CA VAL A 70 18.38 19.04 -13.84
C VAL A 70 18.32 19.40 -12.36
N VAL A 71 19.15 18.73 -11.56
CA VAL A 71 19.35 19.11 -10.15
C VAL A 71 20.65 19.88 -10.04
N VAL A 72 20.57 21.12 -9.54
CA VAL A 72 21.70 22.05 -9.48
C VAL A 72 21.88 22.60 -8.07
N ARG A 73 23.13 22.87 -7.70
CA ARG A 73 23.50 23.69 -6.55
C ARG A 73 23.93 25.07 -7.05
N PRO A 74 23.09 26.10 -6.92
CA PRO A 74 23.47 27.46 -7.29
C PRO A 74 24.45 28.08 -6.27
N PRO A 75 25.20 29.12 -6.64
CA PRO A 75 25.95 29.93 -5.68
C PRO A 75 24.99 30.72 -4.79
N VAL A 76 25.48 31.12 -3.62
CA VAL A 76 24.68 31.90 -2.66
C VAL A 76 24.28 33.23 -3.28
N GLY A 77 23.00 33.58 -3.20
CA GLY A 77 22.47 34.86 -3.70
C GLY A 77 22.06 34.87 -5.18
N LEU A 78 22.21 33.76 -5.91
CA LEU A 78 21.64 33.66 -7.26
C LEU A 78 20.11 33.71 -7.19
N ALA A 79 19.49 34.59 -7.97
CA ALA A 79 18.05 34.64 -8.14
C ALA A 79 17.57 33.61 -9.18
N ARG A 80 16.43 32.95 -8.92
CA ARG A 80 15.82 32.00 -9.87
C ARG A 80 15.50 32.64 -11.22
N SER A 81 15.16 33.92 -11.25
CA SER A 81 14.90 34.67 -12.50
C SER A 81 16.12 34.69 -13.42
N HIS A 82 17.33 34.92 -12.90
CA HIS A 82 18.55 34.91 -13.72
C HIS A 82 18.80 33.54 -14.37
N LEU A 83 18.47 32.45 -13.68
CA LEU A 83 18.53 31.11 -14.24
C LEU A 83 17.53 30.94 -15.39
N VAL A 84 16.29 31.40 -15.20
CA VAL A 84 15.23 31.36 -16.22
C VAL A 84 15.64 32.17 -17.46
N ASP A 85 16.20 33.36 -17.27
CA ASP A 85 16.65 34.23 -18.35
C ASP A 85 17.80 33.58 -19.15
N ALA A 86 18.78 32.98 -18.44
CA ALA A 86 19.90 32.29 -19.07
C ALA A 86 19.47 31.06 -19.87
N ILE A 87 18.51 30.29 -19.37
CA ILE A 87 17.91 29.15 -20.10
C ILE A 87 17.16 29.65 -21.35
N SER A 88 16.39 30.73 -21.20
CA SER A 88 15.58 31.31 -22.28
C SER A 88 16.45 31.89 -23.40
N ALA A 89 17.61 32.46 -23.07
CA ALA A 89 18.58 32.97 -24.04
C ALA A 89 19.12 31.89 -25.00
N GLU A 90 19.10 30.61 -24.59
CA GLU A 90 19.50 29.47 -25.42
C GLU A 90 18.32 28.86 -26.21
N GLY A 91 17.16 29.53 -26.24
CA GLY A 91 15.96 29.05 -26.93
C GLY A 91 15.26 27.89 -26.21
N CYS A 92 15.59 27.65 -24.94
CA CYS A 92 14.96 26.63 -24.10
C CYS A 92 13.88 27.26 -23.22
N ALA A 93 12.91 26.46 -22.76
CA ALA A 93 11.86 26.94 -21.85
C ALA A 93 12.04 26.31 -20.46
N CYS A 94 12.20 27.15 -19.43
CA CYS A 94 12.17 26.69 -18.05
C CYS A 94 10.72 26.48 -17.61
N THR A 95 10.29 25.23 -17.45
CA THR A 95 8.88 24.89 -17.14
C THR A 95 8.60 24.77 -15.65
N GLY A 96 9.62 24.87 -14.79
CA GLY A 96 9.45 24.82 -13.33
C GLY A 96 10.78 24.79 -12.58
N ILE A 97 10.79 25.44 -11.41
CA ILE A 97 11.92 25.41 -10.45
C ILE A 97 11.34 25.19 -9.05
N THR A 98 11.91 24.24 -8.32
CA THR A 98 11.59 24.01 -6.90
C THR A 98 12.87 23.79 -6.09
N GLY A 99 12.80 23.98 -4.78
CA GLY A 99 13.84 23.51 -3.87
C GLY A 99 13.92 21.98 -3.87
N ALA A 100 15.11 21.43 -3.67
CA ALA A 100 15.34 19.99 -3.57
C ALA A 100 16.32 19.67 -2.43
N ASP A 101 16.25 18.43 -1.93
CA ASP A 101 17.15 17.90 -0.91
C ASP A 101 18.19 16.95 -1.54
N LEU A 102 19.39 16.83 -0.94
CA LEU A 102 20.40 15.84 -1.36
C LEU A 102 19.89 14.40 -1.28
N THR A 103 18.99 14.11 -0.34
CA THR A 103 18.35 12.80 -0.20
C THR A 103 17.38 12.48 -1.34
N GLU A 104 16.94 13.49 -2.11
CA GLU A 104 16.16 13.29 -3.34
C GLU A 104 17.03 12.98 -4.56
N LEU A 105 18.35 13.15 -4.45
CA LEU A 105 19.31 12.70 -5.45
C LEU A 105 19.48 11.16 -5.46
N VAL A 106 18.78 10.45 -4.55
CA VAL A 106 18.71 8.99 -4.54
C VAL A 106 18.14 8.50 -5.88
N ASP A 107 18.67 7.37 -6.36
CA ASP A 107 18.18 6.73 -7.58
C ASP A 107 16.65 6.55 -7.53
N SER A 108 15.96 7.26 -8.42
CA SER A 108 14.50 7.25 -8.51
C SER A 108 13.94 5.85 -8.73
N SER A 109 14.71 4.96 -9.36
CA SER A 109 14.32 3.56 -9.59
C SER A 109 14.29 2.78 -8.27
N ALA A 110 15.35 2.87 -7.47
CA ALA A 110 15.40 2.28 -6.14
C ALA A 110 14.32 2.85 -5.21
N ALA A 111 14.10 4.18 -5.24
CA ALA A 111 13.05 4.84 -4.46
C ALA A 111 11.64 4.32 -4.82
N ALA A 112 11.36 4.16 -6.12
CA ALA A 112 10.09 3.63 -6.60
C ALA A 112 9.86 2.17 -6.16
N LEU A 113 10.89 1.32 -6.20
CA LEU A 113 10.80 -0.06 -5.71
C LEU A 113 10.58 -0.13 -4.19
N ALA A 114 11.23 0.76 -3.44
CA ALA A 114 11.02 0.87 -2.00
C ALA A 114 9.58 1.32 -1.67
N ALA A 115 9.04 2.29 -2.42
CA ALA A 115 7.66 2.74 -2.31
C ALA A 115 6.67 1.61 -2.64
N ALA A 116 6.93 0.85 -3.71
CA ALA A 116 6.15 -0.33 -4.08
C ALA A 116 6.14 -1.37 -2.95
N ARG A 117 7.31 -1.70 -2.39
CA ARG A 117 7.42 -2.62 -1.26
C ARG A 117 6.61 -2.14 -0.05
N ARG A 118 6.68 -0.85 0.30
CA ARG A 118 5.88 -0.27 1.39
C ARG A 118 4.38 -0.42 1.12
N ALA A 119 3.92 -0.13 -0.09
CA ALA A 119 2.51 -0.26 -0.47
C ALA A 119 2.02 -1.72 -0.59
N VAL A 120 2.91 -2.68 -0.84
CA VAL A 120 2.58 -4.12 -0.77
C VAL A 120 2.41 -4.56 0.68
N LEU A 121 3.27 -4.10 1.58
CA LEU A 121 3.23 -4.45 3.01
C LEU A 121 2.11 -3.72 3.77
N ASP A 122 1.81 -2.47 3.39
CA ASP A 122 0.72 -1.67 3.93
C ASP A 122 -0.15 -1.14 2.77
N PRO A 123 -1.23 -1.86 2.42
CA PRO A 123 -2.11 -1.51 1.31
C PRO A 123 -2.73 -0.13 1.40
N ASP A 124 -2.79 0.51 2.57
CA ASP A 124 -3.35 1.86 2.74
C ASP A 124 -2.38 2.96 2.30
N ARG A 125 -1.07 2.64 2.21
CA ARG A 125 -0.03 3.58 1.77
C ARG A 125 0.11 3.69 0.25
N HIS A 126 -0.79 3.10 -0.54
CA HIS A 126 -0.71 3.16 -2.00
C HIS A 126 -0.79 4.60 -2.54
N ALA A 127 -1.57 5.49 -1.92
CA ALA A 127 -1.62 6.90 -2.30
C ALA A 127 -0.28 7.62 -2.04
N GLU A 128 0.36 7.30 -0.92
CA GLU A 128 1.68 7.85 -0.58
C GLU A 128 2.77 7.31 -1.50
N ALA A 129 2.73 6.03 -1.86
CA ALA A 129 3.66 5.47 -2.85
C ALA A 129 3.54 6.14 -4.22
N VAL A 130 2.32 6.45 -4.66
CA VAL A 130 2.10 7.24 -5.89
C VAL A 130 2.61 8.68 -5.73
N ARG A 131 2.39 9.30 -4.57
CA ARG A 131 2.90 10.65 -4.27
C ARG A 131 4.43 10.70 -4.39
N GLU A 132 5.12 9.72 -3.83
CA GLU A 132 6.58 9.58 -3.91
C GLU A 132 7.06 9.36 -5.35
N VAL A 133 6.47 8.40 -6.07
CA VAL A 133 6.87 8.08 -7.46
C VAL A 133 6.66 9.25 -8.42
N LEU A 134 5.61 10.06 -8.20
CA LEU A 134 5.33 11.24 -9.01
C LEU A 134 5.98 12.52 -8.49
N THR A 135 6.65 12.47 -7.33
CA THR A 135 7.08 13.65 -6.57
C THR A 135 5.97 14.71 -6.52
N ALA A 136 4.74 14.26 -6.25
CA ALA A 136 3.55 15.09 -6.21
C ALA A 136 3.43 15.78 -4.84
N ASP A 137 2.80 16.95 -4.81
CA ASP A 137 2.56 17.68 -3.57
C ASP A 137 1.52 16.92 -2.73
N VAL A 138 0.46 16.44 -3.39
CA VAL A 138 -0.62 15.70 -2.75
C VAL A 138 -1.21 14.64 -3.68
N VAL A 139 -1.64 13.52 -3.09
CA VAL A 139 -2.44 12.49 -3.75
C VAL A 139 -3.65 12.18 -2.89
N THR A 140 -4.84 12.36 -3.43
CA THR A 140 -6.11 12.09 -2.74
C THR A 140 -6.84 10.91 -3.37
N ILE A 141 -7.50 10.09 -2.56
CA ILE A 141 -8.36 9.01 -3.04
C ILE A 141 -9.80 9.53 -3.12
N LEU A 142 -10.46 9.36 -4.27
CA LEU A 142 -11.85 9.76 -4.51
C LEU A 142 -12.62 8.64 -5.22
N PRO A 143 -13.95 8.59 -5.11
CA PRO A 143 -14.76 7.83 -6.05
C PRO A 143 -14.46 8.23 -7.49
N ALA A 144 -14.38 7.26 -8.40
CA ALA A 144 -14.03 7.52 -9.81
C ALA A 144 -15.03 8.48 -10.49
N SER A 145 -16.29 8.46 -10.05
CA SER A 145 -17.34 9.39 -10.50
C SER A 145 -17.10 10.84 -10.10
N GLU A 146 -16.43 11.08 -8.97
CA GLU A 146 -16.13 12.42 -8.44
C GLU A 146 -14.74 12.91 -8.88
N ALA A 147 -13.92 12.02 -9.44
CA ALA A 147 -12.54 12.31 -9.79
C ALA A 147 -12.38 13.22 -11.01
N ASN A 148 -13.44 13.55 -11.76
CA ASN A 148 -13.43 14.49 -12.89
C ASN A 148 -12.16 14.38 -13.76
N SER A 149 -12.05 13.28 -14.51
CA SER A 149 -10.86 12.93 -15.30
C SER A 149 -10.52 13.92 -16.42
N ALA A 150 -11.51 14.67 -16.91
CA ALA A 150 -11.31 15.69 -17.95
C ALA A 150 -10.57 16.95 -17.45
N ARG A 151 -10.60 17.22 -16.14
CA ARG A 151 -9.94 18.40 -15.55
C ARG A 151 -8.44 18.16 -15.34
N ALA A 152 -7.60 18.60 -16.27
CA ALA A 152 -6.15 18.40 -16.22
C ALA A 152 -5.34 19.53 -15.56
N GLU A 153 -5.92 20.72 -15.31
CA GLU A 153 -5.24 21.88 -14.70
C GLU A 153 -3.88 22.18 -15.38
N SER A 154 -3.87 22.30 -16.71
CA SER A 154 -2.66 22.51 -17.51
C SER A 154 -1.56 21.45 -17.30
N GLY A 155 -1.93 20.24 -16.90
CA GLY A 155 -1.03 19.14 -16.62
C GLY A 155 -0.55 19.05 -15.17
N HIS A 156 -0.92 19.99 -14.31
CA HIS A 156 -0.59 19.97 -12.87
C HIS A 156 -1.46 19.00 -12.06
N ARG A 157 -2.48 18.42 -12.69
CA ARG A 157 -3.38 17.45 -12.09
C ARG A 157 -3.44 16.18 -12.94
N ALA A 158 -3.32 15.03 -12.27
CA ALA A 158 -3.45 13.73 -12.90
C ALA A 158 -4.45 12.85 -12.15
N VAL A 159 -5.31 12.17 -12.91
CA VAL A 159 -6.27 11.20 -12.38
C VAL A 159 -5.85 9.80 -12.77
N LEU A 160 -5.62 8.96 -11.77
CA LEU A 160 -5.15 7.59 -11.91
C LEU A 160 -6.24 6.63 -11.42
N PRO A 161 -7.04 6.05 -12.34
CA PRO A 161 -8.01 5.02 -11.97
C PRO A 161 -7.39 3.87 -11.18
N VAL A 162 -8.10 3.39 -10.16
CA VAL A 162 -7.75 2.18 -9.40
C VAL A 162 -8.97 1.24 -9.33
N GLY A 163 -8.74 -0.03 -8.98
CA GLY A 163 -9.82 -1.01 -8.86
C GLY A 163 -10.87 -0.61 -7.81
N GLY A 164 -12.09 -1.15 -7.94
CA GLY A 164 -13.17 -0.91 -6.96
C GLY A 164 -13.89 0.42 -7.12
N GLY A 165 -13.83 1.07 -8.29
CA GLY A 165 -14.56 2.32 -8.57
C GLY A 165 -13.96 3.54 -7.88
N GLN A 166 -12.67 3.49 -7.53
CA GLN A 166 -11.93 4.58 -6.91
C GLN A 166 -10.90 5.15 -7.92
N ALA A 167 -10.40 6.35 -7.65
CA ALA A 167 -9.32 6.97 -8.39
C ALA A 167 -8.40 7.75 -7.45
N LEU A 168 -7.10 7.75 -7.78
CA LEU A 168 -6.12 8.62 -7.13
C LEU A 168 -5.99 9.90 -7.94
N VAL A 169 -6.08 11.05 -7.27
CA VAL A 169 -5.91 12.36 -7.88
C VAL A 169 -4.64 12.99 -7.35
N ALA A 170 -3.62 13.03 -8.20
CA ALA A 170 -2.34 13.65 -7.91
C ALA A 170 -2.33 15.12 -8.34
N ARG A 171 -1.72 16.00 -7.55
CA ARG A 171 -1.48 17.40 -7.89
C ARG A 171 -0.04 17.80 -7.60
N ARG A 172 0.52 18.65 -8.46
CA ARG A 172 1.87 19.20 -8.32
C ARG A 172 1.92 20.62 -8.86
N SER A 173 2.30 21.56 -8.01
CA SER A 173 2.28 23.00 -8.29
C SER A 173 3.50 23.45 -9.10
N TRP A 174 4.69 22.93 -8.79
CA TRP A 174 5.94 23.46 -9.36
C TRP A 174 6.18 23.10 -10.84
N ALA A 175 5.58 22.01 -11.35
CA ALA A 175 5.67 21.60 -12.75
C ALA A 175 4.55 20.63 -13.16
N PRO A 176 4.10 20.66 -14.43
CA PRO A 176 3.13 19.71 -14.95
C PRO A 176 3.70 18.28 -15.01
N PHE A 177 2.84 17.27 -14.94
CA PHE A 177 3.21 15.87 -15.12
C PHE A 177 3.49 15.55 -16.57
N VAL A 178 4.55 14.79 -16.85
CA VAL A 178 4.80 14.23 -18.18
C VAL A 178 4.33 12.79 -18.30
N GLN A 179 4.12 12.34 -19.53
CA GLN A 179 3.59 11.00 -19.82
C GLN A 179 4.42 9.87 -19.20
N LEU A 180 5.76 9.99 -19.20
CA LEU A 180 6.63 8.99 -18.61
C LEU A 180 6.45 8.88 -17.08
N GLU A 181 6.20 10.00 -16.39
CA GLU A 181 5.89 9.99 -14.96
C GLU A 181 4.57 9.29 -14.68
N LEU A 182 3.53 9.64 -15.45
CA LEU A 182 2.21 9.02 -15.33
C LEU A 182 2.25 7.53 -15.67
N ALA A 183 3.08 7.12 -16.63
CA ALA A 183 3.31 5.72 -16.97
C ALA A 183 3.96 4.95 -15.81
N ARG A 184 4.96 5.53 -15.12
CA ARG A 184 5.54 4.91 -13.91
C ARG A 184 4.51 4.73 -12.80
N ALA A 185 3.70 5.75 -12.53
CA ALA A 185 2.63 5.65 -11.53
C ALA A 185 1.56 4.62 -11.91
N ARG A 186 1.20 4.53 -13.20
CA ARG A 186 0.30 3.49 -13.71
C ARG A 186 0.88 2.10 -13.51
N ALA A 187 2.14 1.89 -13.90
CA ALA A 187 2.82 0.60 -13.73
C ALA A 187 2.91 0.18 -12.27
N LEU A 188 3.16 1.13 -11.35
CA LEU A 188 3.09 0.87 -9.90
C LEU A 188 1.69 0.38 -9.49
N LEU A 189 0.63 1.07 -9.91
CA LEU A 189 -0.74 0.70 -9.56
C LEU A 189 -1.14 -0.65 -10.15
N ASP A 190 -0.72 -0.94 -11.37
CA ASP A 190 -0.95 -2.23 -12.04
C ASP A 190 -0.21 -3.36 -11.30
N LEU A 191 1.04 -3.13 -10.88
CA LEU A 191 1.79 -4.06 -10.04
C LEU A 191 1.08 -4.33 -8.71
N LEU A 192 0.64 -3.28 -8.00
CA LEU A 192 -0.09 -3.43 -6.73
C LEU A 192 -1.41 -4.19 -6.94
N GLY A 193 -2.11 -3.93 -8.05
CA GLY A 193 -3.30 -4.67 -8.45
C GLY A 193 -3.02 -6.15 -8.71
N ALA A 194 -1.96 -6.45 -9.46
CA ALA A 194 -1.53 -7.81 -9.76
C ALA A 194 -1.13 -8.59 -8.50
N VAL A 195 -0.40 -7.96 -7.58
CA VAL A 195 -0.04 -8.55 -6.28
C VAL A 195 -1.30 -8.88 -5.49
N ARG A 196 -2.28 -7.97 -5.40
CA ARG A 196 -3.56 -8.22 -4.72
C ARG A 196 -4.33 -9.36 -5.37
N ALA A 197 -4.38 -9.41 -6.70
CA ALA A 197 -5.05 -10.49 -7.43
C ALA A 197 -4.38 -11.84 -7.20
N ASN A 198 -3.05 -11.90 -7.24
CA ASN A 198 -2.27 -13.11 -6.95
C ASN A 198 -2.50 -13.58 -5.50
N VAL A 199 -2.47 -12.64 -4.55
CA VAL A 199 -2.80 -12.92 -3.16
C VAL A 199 -4.23 -13.44 -3.00
N ALA A 200 -5.20 -13.02 -3.82
CA ALA A 200 -6.57 -13.51 -3.74
C ALA A 200 -6.83 -14.84 -4.50
N ALA A 201 -5.89 -15.29 -5.33
CA ALA A 201 -6.07 -16.47 -6.18
C ALA A 201 -6.17 -17.79 -5.38
N PRO A 202 -6.76 -18.87 -5.93
CA PRO A 202 -6.72 -20.17 -5.29
C PRO A 202 -5.29 -20.64 -5.01
N SER A 203 -5.08 -21.31 -3.87
CA SER A 203 -3.78 -21.88 -3.48
C SER A 203 -3.93 -23.34 -3.07
N VAL A 204 -2.90 -24.15 -3.30
CA VAL A 204 -2.90 -25.57 -2.88
C VAL A 204 -2.31 -25.68 -1.47
N LEU A 205 -2.94 -26.51 -0.63
CA LEU A 205 -2.46 -26.92 0.68
C LEU A 205 -2.31 -28.44 0.67
N ALA A 206 -1.07 -28.91 0.77
CA ALA A 206 -0.78 -30.31 1.04
C ALA A 206 -1.03 -30.62 2.53
N THR A 207 -1.80 -31.64 2.82
CA THR A 207 -2.05 -32.11 4.19
C THR A 207 -0.91 -33.00 4.68
N ALA A 208 -0.84 -33.23 5.99
CA ALA A 208 0.19 -34.09 6.59
C ALA A 208 0.15 -35.54 6.11
N ASP A 209 -1.02 -36.01 5.63
CA ASP A 209 -1.25 -37.34 5.05
C ASP A 209 -1.17 -37.35 3.51
N GLY A 210 -0.71 -36.26 2.88
CA GLY A 210 -0.40 -36.20 1.45
C GLY A 210 -1.59 -35.90 0.53
N ALA A 211 -2.75 -35.51 1.07
CA ALA A 211 -3.88 -35.05 0.26
C ALA A 211 -3.71 -33.57 -0.14
N ASP A 212 -4.08 -33.23 -1.38
CA ASP A 212 -4.05 -31.86 -1.87
C ASP A 212 -5.42 -31.20 -1.73
N LEU A 213 -5.44 -30.06 -1.05
CA LEU A 213 -6.63 -29.22 -0.87
C LEU A 213 -6.48 -27.90 -1.64
N VAL A 214 -7.54 -27.49 -2.33
CA VAL A 214 -7.58 -26.15 -2.93
C VAL A 214 -8.23 -25.19 -1.93
N LEU A 215 -7.45 -24.22 -1.46
CA LEU A 215 -7.94 -23.08 -0.68
C LEU A 215 -8.35 -21.96 -1.64
N ARG A 216 -9.60 -21.51 -1.57
CA ARG A 216 -10.10 -20.41 -2.41
C ARG A 216 -11.13 -19.56 -1.70
N ALA A 217 -11.38 -18.36 -2.22
CA ALA A 217 -12.51 -17.56 -1.78
C ALA A 217 -13.83 -18.34 -1.99
N GLY A 218 -14.69 -18.30 -0.97
CA GLY A 218 -16.07 -18.76 -1.05
C GLY A 218 -17.01 -17.65 -1.53
N GLY A 219 -18.03 -18.02 -2.30
CA GLY A 219 -19.06 -17.11 -2.77
C GLY A 219 -20.47 -17.68 -2.66
N PRO A 220 -21.52 -16.93 -3.04
CA PRO A 220 -22.91 -17.34 -2.87
C PRO A 220 -23.27 -18.69 -3.51
N GLY A 221 -22.60 -19.06 -4.61
CA GLY A 221 -22.76 -20.34 -5.30
C GLY A 221 -22.28 -21.55 -4.49
N ASP A 222 -21.53 -21.35 -3.41
CA ASP A 222 -21.01 -22.41 -2.55
C ASP A 222 -21.95 -22.80 -1.41
N ALA A 223 -23.14 -22.17 -1.29
CA ALA A 223 -24.05 -22.34 -0.16
C ALA A 223 -24.45 -23.81 0.07
N ASP A 224 -24.64 -24.57 -0.99
CA ASP A 224 -24.98 -26.00 -0.91
C ASP A 224 -23.81 -26.85 -0.43
N ALA A 225 -22.59 -26.58 -0.93
CA ALA A 225 -21.38 -27.28 -0.50
C ALA A 225 -21.04 -26.97 0.97
N VAL A 226 -21.22 -25.71 1.40
CA VAL A 226 -21.06 -25.32 2.81
C VAL A 226 -22.10 -25.99 3.69
N ARG A 227 -23.36 -26.07 3.26
CA ARG A 227 -24.38 -26.81 4.02
C ARG A 227 -24.04 -28.30 4.14
N ALA A 228 -23.53 -28.91 3.05
CA ALA A 228 -23.08 -30.30 3.07
C ALA A 228 -21.92 -30.51 4.06
N LEU A 229 -20.94 -29.59 4.11
CA LEU A 229 -19.90 -29.60 5.14
C LEU A 229 -20.50 -29.64 6.55
N HIS A 230 -21.43 -28.74 6.87
CA HIS A 230 -22.04 -28.69 8.21
C HIS A 230 -22.80 -29.95 8.56
N ALA A 231 -23.45 -30.60 7.58
CA ALA A 231 -24.19 -31.84 7.79
C ALA A 231 -23.27 -33.04 8.09
N ARG A 232 -22.01 -33.01 7.65
CA ARG A 232 -21.01 -34.04 7.95
C ARG A 232 -20.27 -33.80 9.27
N CYS A 233 -20.27 -32.58 9.79
CA CYS A 233 -19.65 -32.26 11.07
C CYS A 233 -20.42 -32.88 12.25
N SER A 234 -19.69 -33.34 13.27
CA SER A 234 -20.30 -33.79 14.52
C SER A 234 -20.97 -32.64 15.28
N PRO A 235 -21.94 -32.94 16.17
CA PRO A 235 -22.52 -31.93 17.06
C PRO A 235 -21.48 -31.22 17.94
N GLU A 236 -20.41 -31.92 18.35
CA GLU A 236 -19.31 -31.34 19.11
C GLU A 236 -18.54 -30.31 18.27
N THR A 237 -18.16 -30.67 17.04
CA THR A 237 -17.48 -29.75 16.10
C THR A 237 -18.33 -28.50 15.82
N LEU A 238 -19.65 -28.65 15.64
CA LEU A 238 -20.55 -27.51 15.44
C LEU A 238 -20.71 -26.67 16.72
N PHE A 239 -20.78 -27.30 17.89
CA PHE A 239 -20.86 -26.61 19.17
C PHE A 239 -19.60 -25.77 19.43
N LEU A 240 -18.41 -26.31 19.17
CA LEU A 240 -17.15 -25.58 19.29
C LEU A 240 -17.06 -24.39 18.32
N ARG A 241 -17.66 -24.50 17.13
CA ARG A 241 -17.68 -23.40 16.13
C ARG A 241 -18.65 -22.28 16.49
N TYR A 242 -19.84 -22.62 17.00
CA TYR A 242 -20.97 -21.69 17.12
C TYR A 242 -21.36 -21.37 18.56
N HIS A 243 -20.79 -22.06 19.54
CA HIS A 243 -21.12 -21.96 20.97
C HIS A 243 -22.62 -22.11 21.25
N THR A 244 -23.32 -22.85 20.39
CA THR A 244 -24.76 -23.12 20.48
C THR A 244 -25.01 -24.59 20.16
N GLY A 245 -26.11 -25.17 20.67
CA GLY A 245 -26.53 -26.55 20.40
C GLY A 245 -27.03 -26.81 18.97
N MET A 246 -26.41 -26.16 17.98
CA MET A 246 -26.78 -26.25 16.57
C MET A 246 -26.50 -27.64 16.02
N ARG A 247 -27.52 -28.26 15.41
CA ARG A 247 -27.40 -29.56 14.72
C ARG A 247 -27.39 -29.46 13.20
N THR A 248 -27.98 -28.41 12.65
CA THR A 248 -27.98 -28.12 11.21
C THR A 248 -27.94 -26.61 11.00
N ILE A 249 -27.27 -26.16 9.92
CA ILE A 249 -27.25 -24.74 9.57
C ILE A 249 -28.45 -24.40 8.66
N PRO A 250 -29.30 -23.42 9.02
CA PRO A 250 -30.36 -22.97 8.13
C PRO A 250 -29.80 -22.44 6.80
N ARG A 251 -30.50 -22.67 5.68
CA ARG A 251 -30.07 -22.20 4.35
C ARG A 251 -29.73 -20.71 4.31
N ARG A 252 -30.60 -19.88 4.92
CA ARG A 252 -30.38 -18.44 5.08
C ARG A 252 -29.08 -18.10 5.82
N TRP A 253 -28.65 -18.91 6.78
CA TRP A 253 -27.39 -18.67 7.50
C TRP A 253 -26.19 -19.05 6.63
N SER A 254 -26.23 -20.17 5.91
CA SER A 254 -25.14 -20.56 5.00
C SER A 254 -24.84 -19.51 3.93
N GLN A 255 -25.87 -18.88 3.36
CA GLN A 255 -25.70 -17.76 2.42
C GLN A 255 -25.07 -16.54 3.08
N ARG A 256 -25.48 -16.24 4.32
CA ARG A 256 -24.94 -15.12 5.11
C ARG A 256 -23.45 -15.30 5.46
N LEU A 257 -22.94 -16.53 5.51
CA LEU A 257 -21.52 -16.82 5.72
C LEU A 257 -20.67 -16.45 4.50
N LEU A 258 -21.27 -16.52 3.30
CA LEU A 258 -20.59 -16.43 2.00
C LEU A 258 -20.76 -15.06 1.30
N MET A 259 -21.39 -14.09 1.97
CA MET A 259 -21.75 -12.81 1.37
C MET A 259 -21.31 -11.61 2.22
N PRO A 260 -20.75 -10.55 1.60
CA PRO A 260 -20.69 -9.23 2.23
C PRO A 260 -22.09 -8.78 2.70
N PRO A 261 -22.22 -7.99 3.79
CA PRO A 261 -21.17 -7.30 4.55
C PRO A 261 -20.56 -8.12 5.69
N ARG A 262 -20.93 -9.41 5.85
CA ARG A 262 -20.55 -10.20 7.04
C ARG A 262 -19.11 -10.69 7.06
N GLY A 263 -18.34 -10.43 6.01
CA GLY A 263 -16.96 -10.83 5.93
C GLY A 263 -16.64 -11.62 4.67
N MET A 264 -15.48 -12.26 4.69
CA MET A 264 -14.93 -13.07 3.62
C MET A 264 -14.80 -14.51 4.10
N SER A 265 -15.11 -15.45 3.21
CA SER A 265 -14.93 -16.88 3.45
C SER A 265 -13.80 -17.44 2.60
N VAL A 266 -13.02 -18.36 3.17
CA VAL A 266 -12.07 -19.22 2.48
C VAL A 266 -12.52 -20.67 2.64
N LEU A 267 -12.65 -21.38 1.54
CA LEU A 267 -13.05 -22.79 1.51
C LEU A 267 -11.83 -23.65 1.23
N ALA A 268 -11.70 -24.77 1.94
CA ALA A 268 -10.78 -25.84 1.58
C ALA A 268 -11.56 -26.94 0.84
N ARG A 269 -11.17 -27.23 -0.40
CA ARG A 269 -11.84 -28.22 -1.26
C ARG A 269 -10.94 -29.42 -1.51
N HIS A 270 -11.47 -30.63 -1.32
CA HIS A 270 -10.90 -31.89 -1.78
C HIS A 270 -11.78 -32.43 -2.91
N GLY A 271 -11.24 -32.55 -4.13
CA GLY A 271 -12.06 -32.95 -5.29
C GLY A 271 -13.22 -31.97 -5.50
N ARG A 272 -14.46 -32.42 -5.31
CA ARG A 272 -15.69 -31.59 -5.38
C ARG A 272 -16.19 -31.11 -4.01
N ASP A 273 -15.71 -31.71 -2.93
CA ASP A 273 -16.25 -31.49 -1.60
C ASP A 273 -15.53 -30.37 -0.87
N VAL A 274 -16.30 -29.49 -0.23
CA VAL A 274 -15.77 -28.54 0.75
C VAL A 274 -15.63 -29.28 2.07
N VAL A 275 -14.41 -29.37 2.58
CA VAL A 275 -14.05 -30.13 3.80
C VAL A 275 -13.67 -29.22 4.97
N ALA A 276 -13.44 -27.94 4.71
CA ALA A 276 -13.28 -26.92 5.74
C ALA A 276 -13.69 -25.53 5.24
N LEU A 277 -14.04 -24.67 6.19
CA LEU A 277 -14.44 -23.28 6.00
C LEU A 277 -13.69 -22.42 7.02
N GLY A 278 -13.07 -21.35 6.55
CA GLY A 278 -12.56 -20.27 7.38
C GLY A 278 -13.28 -18.96 7.06
N GLN A 279 -13.53 -18.15 8.06
CA GLN A 279 -14.19 -16.86 7.90
C GLN A 279 -13.40 -15.74 8.55
N LEU A 280 -13.41 -14.58 7.91
CA LEU A 280 -12.83 -13.34 8.38
C LEU A 280 -13.90 -12.26 8.40
N ILE A 281 -14.17 -11.70 9.57
CA ILE A 281 -15.24 -10.73 9.82
C ILE A 281 -14.62 -9.46 10.39
N ALA A 282 -14.89 -8.30 9.78
CA ALA A 282 -14.40 -7.02 10.31
C ALA A 282 -15.00 -6.75 11.70
N GLN A 283 -14.18 -6.36 12.68
CA GLN A 283 -14.62 -5.96 13.99
C GLN A 283 -14.48 -4.44 14.15
N GLY A 284 -15.62 -3.74 14.21
CA GLY A 284 -15.65 -2.29 14.44
C GLY A 284 -14.85 -1.46 13.44
N LYS A 285 -14.26 -0.36 13.92
CA LYS A 285 -13.38 0.55 13.15
C LYS A 285 -11.89 0.23 13.34
N GLU A 286 -11.56 -0.73 14.19
CA GLU A 286 -10.19 -1.09 14.51
C GLU A 286 -9.63 -1.97 13.39
N ARG A 287 -8.30 -1.97 13.20
CA ARG A 287 -7.62 -2.83 12.20
C ARG A 287 -7.58 -4.30 12.65
N ILE A 288 -8.67 -4.77 13.25
CA ILE A 288 -8.84 -6.08 13.85
C ILE A 288 -9.96 -6.79 13.11
N ALA A 289 -9.75 -8.06 12.78
CA ALA A 289 -10.79 -8.91 12.22
C ALA A 289 -10.98 -10.17 13.07
N GLU A 290 -12.23 -10.56 13.29
CA GLU A 290 -12.51 -11.85 13.89
C GLU A 290 -12.28 -12.97 12.89
N VAL A 291 -11.63 -14.04 13.33
CA VAL A 291 -11.44 -15.27 12.56
C VAL A 291 -12.18 -16.43 13.19
N SER A 292 -12.81 -17.26 12.35
CA SER A 292 -13.41 -18.52 12.80
C SER A 292 -13.19 -19.64 11.79
N LEU A 293 -13.00 -20.85 12.27
CA LEU A 293 -12.68 -22.02 11.45
C LEU A 293 -13.65 -23.17 11.75
N LEU A 294 -14.02 -23.91 10.71
CA LEU A 294 -14.77 -25.16 10.77
C LEU A 294 -14.05 -26.18 9.90
N VAL A 295 -13.66 -27.32 10.47
CA VAL A 295 -13.01 -28.42 9.76
C VAL A 295 -13.80 -29.69 10.04
N GLU A 296 -14.20 -30.40 8.98
CA GLU A 296 -14.88 -31.69 9.10
C GLU A 296 -14.04 -32.68 9.92
N ASP A 297 -14.69 -33.45 10.79
CA ASP A 297 -14.05 -34.32 11.78
C ASP A 297 -13.00 -35.27 11.17
N ALA A 298 -13.31 -35.89 10.02
CA ALA A 298 -12.39 -36.79 9.30
C ALA A 298 -11.13 -36.09 8.73
N TRP A 299 -11.15 -34.76 8.66
CA TRP A 299 -10.10 -33.91 8.10
C TRP A 299 -9.32 -33.14 9.17
N GLN A 300 -9.74 -33.23 10.44
CA GLN A 300 -9.05 -32.58 11.54
C GLN A 300 -7.67 -33.20 11.80
N ARG A 301 -6.79 -32.43 12.45
CA ARG A 301 -5.39 -32.81 12.77
C ARG A 301 -4.49 -33.10 11.56
N LYS A 302 -4.92 -32.75 10.35
CA LYS A 302 -4.15 -32.88 9.09
C LYS A 302 -3.49 -31.59 8.61
N GLY A 303 -3.45 -30.55 9.46
CA GLY A 303 -2.84 -29.24 9.14
C GLY A 303 -3.78 -28.21 8.50
N ILE A 304 -5.04 -28.58 8.22
CA ILE A 304 -6.00 -27.72 7.49
C ILE A 304 -6.33 -26.43 8.23
N GLY A 305 -6.55 -26.51 9.55
CA GLY A 305 -6.82 -25.32 10.37
C GLY A 305 -5.68 -24.30 10.31
N GLY A 306 -4.43 -24.77 10.36
CA GLY A 306 -3.23 -23.92 10.21
C GLY A 306 -3.16 -23.32 8.82
N GLY A 307 -3.34 -24.12 7.77
CA GLY A 307 -3.33 -23.64 6.38
C GLY A 307 -4.42 -22.60 6.09
N LEU A 308 -5.64 -22.81 6.60
CA LEU A 308 -6.71 -21.80 6.52
C LEU A 308 -6.36 -20.52 7.27
N LEU A 309 -5.79 -20.64 8.47
CA LEU A 309 -5.42 -19.46 9.27
C LEU A 309 -4.29 -18.67 8.61
N SER A 310 -3.24 -19.32 8.10
CA SER A 310 -2.20 -18.67 7.29
C SER A 310 -2.80 -17.95 6.10
N ARG A 311 -3.72 -18.61 5.37
CA ARG A 311 -4.36 -18.04 4.20
C ARG A 311 -5.20 -16.81 4.56
N LEU A 312 -5.97 -16.88 5.63
CA LEU A 312 -6.78 -15.77 6.13
C LEU A 312 -5.90 -14.61 6.61
N ALA A 313 -4.78 -14.87 7.30
CA ALA A 313 -3.82 -13.86 7.73
C ALA A 313 -3.26 -13.07 6.54
N VAL A 314 -2.83 -13.76 5.47
CA VAL A 314 -2.34 -13.11 4.24
C VAL A 314 -3.45 -12.26 3.60
N LEU A 315 -4.67 -12.77 3.51
CA LEU A 315 -5.79 -12.03 2.92
C LEU A 315 -6.26 -10.86 3.80
N ALA A 316 -6.05 -10.94 5.12
CA ALA A 316 -6.34 -9.89 6.09
C ALA A 316 -5.33 -8.75 5.99
N ALA A 317 -4.04 -9.08 5.94
CA ALA A 317 -2.96 -8.13 5.74
C ALA A 317 -3.15 -7.35 4.43
N GLY A 318 -3.50 -8.05 3.33
CA GLY A 318 -3.84 -7.43 2.04
C GLY A 318 -5.06 -6.49 2.06
N ARG A 319 -5.84 -6.49 3.15
CA ARG A 319 -6.98 -5.58 3.40
C ARG A 319 -6.69 -4.53 4.48
N GLY A 320 -5.47 -4.46 4.99
CA GLY A 320 -5.05 -3.48 6.00
C GLY A 320 -5.37 -3.86 7.46
N TYR A 321 -5.83 -5.09 7.72
CA TYR A 321 -5.91 -5.61 9.10
C TYR A 321 -4.51 -5.86 9.64
N ARG A 322 -4.34 -5.72 10.96
CA ARG A 322 -3.08 -5.92 11.68
C ARG A 322 -3.14 -7.07 12.68
N GLU A 323 -4.35 -7.46 13.06
CA GLU A 323 -4.58 -8.54 14.01
C GLU A 323 -5.82 -9.35 13.60
N LEU A 324 -5.73 -10.67 13.75
CA LEU A 324 -6.89 -11.55 13.77
C LEU A 324 -7.20 -11.98 15.19
N VAL A 325 -8.47 -11.97 15.57
CA VAL A 325 -8.91 -12.43 16.88
C VAL A 325 -9.83 -13.63 16.72
N ALA A 326 -9.51 -14.74 17.37
CA ALA A 326 -10.43 -15.87 17.48
C ALA A 326 -11.03 -15.92 18.89
N VAL A 327 -12.36 -15.96 18.97
CA VAL A 327 -13.08 -16.15 20.25
C VAL A 327 -13.33 -17.64 20.45
N CYS A 328 -12.74 -18.20 21.51
CA CYS A 328 -12.79 -19.63 21.83
C CYS A 328 -13.39 -19.87 23.22
N LEU A 329 -13.99 -21.03 23.43
CA LEU A 329 -14.38 -21.49 24.77
C LEU A 329 -13.13 -21.73 25.65
N PRO A 330 -13.25 -21.57 26.98
CA PRO A 330 -12.16 -21.90 27.91
C PRO A 330 -11.64 -23.32 27.70
N GLY A 331 -10.31 -23.49 27.71
CA GLY A 331 -9.64 -24.78 27.50
C GLY A 331 -9.50 -25.24 26.05
N GLN A 332 -10.13 -24.54 25.09
CA GLN A 332 -10.03 -24.87 23.66
C GLN A 332 -8.82 -24.21 23.01
N ASN A 333 -7.74 -24.98 22.87
CA ASN A 333 -6.46 -24.51 22.32
C ASN A 333 -6.27 -24.80 20.82
N GLY A 334 -7.31 -25.25 20.11
CA GLY A 334 -7.21 -25.69 18.72
C GLY A 334 -6.69 -24.59 17.77
N VAL A 335 -7.27 -23.39 17.84
CA VAL A 335 -6.86 -22.25 17.00
C VAL A 335 -5.45 -21.78 17.38
N ARG A 336 -5.11 -21.77 18.67
CA ARG A 336 -3.77 -21.42 19.16
C ARG A 336 -2.72 -22.36 18.58
N HIS A 337 -2.95 -23.67 18.69
CA HIS A 337 -2.03 -24.66 18.12
C HIS A 337 -1.92 -24.55 16.61
N ALA A 338 -3.03 -24.29 15.91
CA ALA A 338 -3.02 -24.04 14.47
C ALA A 338 -2.18 -22.81 14.11
N ALA A 339 -2.30 -21.71 14.85
CA ALA A 339 -1.53 -20.48 14.64
C ALA A 339 -0.03 -20.68 14.88
N LEU A 340 0.35 -21.33 15.98
CA LEU A 340 1.75 -21.62 16.29
C LEU A 340 2.37 -22.55 15.24
N ARG A 341 1.65 -23.59 14.80
CA ARG A 341 2.12 -24.49 13.73
C ARG A 341 2.22 -23.80 12.36
N ALA A 342 1.41 -22.76 12.14
CA ALA A 342 1.47 -21.90 10.97
C ALA A 342 2.59 -20.84 11.05
N GLY A 343 3.38 -20.80 12.14
CA GLY A 343 4.44 -19.82 12.33
C GLY A 343 3.95 -18.41 12.62
N LEU A 344 2.69 -18.25 13.04
CA LEU A 344 2.09 -16.96 13.36
C LEU A 344 2.35 -16.59 14.82
N ALA A 345 2.60 -15.31 15.09
CA ALA A 345 2.74 -14.80 16.45
C ALA A 345 1.37 -14.76 17.14
N VAL A 346 1.30 -15.29 18.36
CA VAL A 346 0.05 -15.46 19.11
C VAL A 346 0.12 -14.71 20.44
N GLY A 347 -0.91 -13.90 20.72
CA GLY A 347 -1.22 -13.34 22.03
C GLY A 347 -2.50 -13.97 22.60
N GLU A 348 -2.63 -13.97 23.92
CA GLU A 348 -3.84 -14.41 24.62
C GLU A 348 -4.38 -13.26 25.46
N TYR A 349 -5.68 -13.02 25.32
CA TYR A 349 -6.41 -12.05 26.13
C TYR A 349 -7.61 -12.77 26.75
N ALA A 350 -7.72 -12.72 28.07
CA ALA A 350 -8.91 -13.18 28.77
C ALA A 350 -9.89 -12.00 28.88
N GLU A 351 -11.07 -12.14 28.30
CA GLU A 351 -12.12 -11.12 28.35
C GLU A 351 -13.49 -11.79 28.41
N ASP A 352 -14.31 -11.39 29.39
CA ASP A 352 -15.70 -11.85 29.59
C ASP A 352 -15.90 -13.38 29.57
N GLY A 353 -14.97 -14.13 30.18
CA GLY A 353 -15.07 -15.59 30.27
C GLY A 353 -14.84 -16.33 28.94
N SER A 354 -14.39 -15.64 27.89
CA SER A 354 -13.97 -16.21 26.61
C SER A 354 -12.46 -16.08 26.41
N LEU A 355 -11.84 -17.05 25.74
CA LEU A 355 -10.43 -17.00 25.37
C LEU A 355 -10.30 -16.30 24.01
N ARG A 356 -9.64 -15.14 23.97
CA ARG A 356 -9.32 -14.45 22.72
C ARG A 356 -7.88 -14.76 22.33
N ILE A 357 -7.72 -15.29 21.13
CA ILE A 357 -6.41 -15.59 20.54
C ILE A 357 -6.13 -14.52 19.50
N GLY A 358 -5.21 -13.61 19.82
CA GLY A 358 -4.72 -12.59 18.90
C GLY A 358 -3.62 -13.16 18.01
N VAL A 359 -3.73 -12.96 16.70
CA VAL A 359 -2.77 -13.44 15.71
C VAL A 359 -2.27 -12.25 14.91
N SER A 360 -0.98 -11.94 15.03
CA SER A 360 -0.39 -10.85 14.25
C SER A 360 -0.33 -11.23 12.78
N VAL A 361 -0.81 -10.34 11.90
CA VAL A 361 -0.74 -10.54 10.44
C VAL A 361 0.38 -9.75 9.79
N VAL A 362 1.19 -9.04 10.59
CA VAL A 362 2.40 -8.37 10.12
C VAL A 362 3.52 -9.42 10.04
N PRO A 363 4.24 -9.53 8.91
CA PRO A 363 5.34 -10.48 8.81
C PRO A 363 6.42 -10.19 9.87
N PRO A 364 7.02 -11.23 10.49
CA PRO A 364 8.15 -11.04 11.38
C PRO A 364 9.31 -10.39 10.62
N GLY A 365 9.82 -9.26 11.13
CA GLY A 365 10.90 -8.47 10.51
C GLY A 365 10.53 -7.03 10.11
N THR A 366 9.31 -6.58 10.37
CA THR A 366 8.83 -5.20 10.09
C THR A 366 8.69 -4.33 11.35
N GLY A 367 9.44 -4.65 12.41
CA GLY A 367 9.65 -3.67 13.50
C GLY A 367 10.49 -2.49 12.98
N PRO A 368 10.33 -1.27 13.53
CA PRO A 368 11.32 -0.23 13.29
C PRO A 368 12.68 -0.80 13.69
N HIS A 369 13.65 -0.76 12.77
CA HIS A 369 15.05 -0.91 13.14
C HIS A 369 15.29 0.16 14.20
N PRO A 370 15.71 -0.16 15.44
CA PRO A 370 16.01 0.88 16.41
C PRO A 370 17.23 1.63 15.88
N ALA A 371 16.97 2.80 15.30
CA ALA A 371 18.00 3.80 15.11
C ALA A 371 18.37 4.28 16.51
N GLY A 372 19.54 3.83 16.97
CA GLY A 372 20.31 4.42 18.07
C GLY A 372 19.54 4.84 19.31
N GLU A 373 19.35 3.92 20.26
CA GLU A 373 19.19 4.33 21.65
C GLU A 373 20.28 3.64 22.49
N ALA A 374 21.12 4.48 23.10
CA ALA A 374 22.24 4.09 23.93
C ALA A 374 21.77 3.30 25.16
N PRO A 375 22.59 2.38 25.72
CA PRO A 375 22.17 1.59 26.86
C PRO A 375 21.94 2.48 28.09
N PHE A 376 20.73 2.38 28.62
CA PHE A 376 20.32 2.89 29.91
C PHE A 376 21.28 2.36 30.99
N ARG A 377 21.97 3.27 31.68
CA ARG A 377 22.84 2.94 32.82
C ARG A 377 22.00 2.34 33.93
N GLY A 378 22.39 1.15 34.38
CA GLY A 378 21.84 0.52 35.57
C GLY A 378 21.98 1.43 36.78
N ALA A 379 20.89 1.54 37.53
CA ALA A 379 20.88 2.16 38.84
C ALA A 379 21.77 1.34 39.78
N ASP A 380 22.80 2.00 40.31
CA ASP A 380 23.57 1.53 41.47
C ASP A 380 22.62 1.34 42.66
N THR A 381 22.45 0.09 43.08
CA THR A 381 22.00 -0.24 44.43
C THR A 381 23.16 -0.02 45.39
N ALA A 382 23.35 1.22 45.84
CA ALA A 382 24.20 1.53 47.00
C ALA A 382 23.35 1.41 48.28
N GLY A 383 23.17 0.17 48.75
CA GLY A 383 22.71 -0.14 50.09
C GLY A 383 23.89 -0.35 51.02
N GLY A 384 24.21 0.69 51.80
CA GLY A 384 24.47 0.56 53.24
C GLY A 384 25.81 0.00 53.74
N SER A 385 26.46 0.87 54.52
CA SER A 385 27.20 0.56 55.76
C SER A 385 28.69 0.23 55.63
N LEU A 386 29.53 1.16 56.13
CA LEU A 386 30.29 0.98 57.36
C LEU A 386 31.03 2.28 57.74
N ARG A 387 30.71 2.81 58.94
CA ARG A 387 31.60 3.41 59.98
C ARG A 387 32.75 4.30 59.46
N SER A 388 32.85 5.56 59.86
CA SER A 388 33.16 6.02 61.22
C SER A 388 33.05 7.55 61.26
#